data_AF-A0A7J8R0Y0-F1
#
_entry.id   AF-A0A7J8R0Y0-F1
#
_cell.length_a   1.000
_cell.length_b   1.000
_cell.length_c   1.000
_cell.angle_alpha   90.00
_cell.angle_beta   90.00
_cell.angle_gamma   90.00
#
_symmetry.space_group_name_H-M   'P 1'
#
loop_
_entity.id
_entity.type
_entity.pdbx_description
1 polymer ?
#
loop_
_entity_poly.entity_id
_entity_poly.type
_entity_poly.pdbx_seq_one_letter_code
_entity_poly.pdbx_strand_id
1 'polypeptide(L)' 'MGYGVIIRDDDGFVLGGGGDFNEGRFSVLEAECIALEKIIEVADKFWVMWLLKLTMLGW' A
#
# COMPACT_ATOMS: atom_id res chain seq x y z
N MET A 1 -1.33 14.10 -11.81
CA MET A 1 -2.02 12.82 -12.10
C MET A 1 -1.87 11.98 -10.83
N GLY A 2 -2.91 11.28 -10.39
CA GLY A 2 -2.89 10.56 -9.10
C GLY A 2 -2.50 9.10 -9.27
N TYR A 3 -1.96 8.50 -8.21
CA TYR A 3 -1.74 7.07 -8.11
C TYR A 3 -2.27 6.55 -6.77
N GLY A 4 -2.63 5.28 -6.71
CA GLY A 4 -3.23 4.69 -5.54
C GLY A 4 -3.05 3.20 -5.48
N VAL A 5 -3.07 2.68 -4.26
CA VAL A 5 -2.75 1.31 -3.94
C VAL A 5 -3.70 0.82 -2.85
N ILE A 6 -4.21 -0.40 -3.00
CA ILE A 6 -5.13 -1.04 -2.06
C ILE A 6 -4.59 -2.43 -1.76
N ILE A 7 -4.50 -2.78 -0.47
CA ILE A 7 -4.17 -4.14 -0.03
C ILE A 7 -5.49 -4.83 0.33
N ARG A 8 -5.69 -6.03 -0.21
CA ARG A 8 -6.84 -6.88 0.09
C ARG A 8 -6.38 -8.24 0.60
N ASP A 9 -7.21 -8.87 1.41
CA ASP A 9 -7.04 -10.30 1.72
C ASP A 9 -7.60 -11.18 0.60
N ASP A 10 -7.47 -12.50 0.79
CA ASP A 10 -7.91 -13.52 -0.17
C ASP A 10 -9.44 -13.54 -0.34
N ASP A 11 -10.19 -13.06 0.66
CA ASP A 11 -11.65 -12.91 0.61
C ASP A 11 -12.09 -11.59 -0.06
N GLY A 12 -11.13 -10.71 -0.38
CA GLY A 12 -11.34 -9.43 -1.05
C GLY A 12 -11.64 -8.25 -0.12
N PHE A 13 -11.54 -8.41 1.20
CA PHE A 13 -11.68 -7.30 2.16
C PHE A 13 -10.49 -6.35 2.07
N VAL A 14 -10.77 -5.05 2.20
CA VAL A 14 -9.73 -4.02 2.18
C VAL A 14 -9.06 -3.96 3.55
N LEU A 15 -7.78 -4.33 3.57
CA LEU A 15 -6.93 -4.32 4.76
C LEU A 15 -6.25 -2.97 4.98
N GLY A 16 -6.06 -2.22 3.90
CA GLY A 16 -5.43 -0.91 3.93
C GLY A 16 -5.16 -0.38 2.52
N GLY A 17 -4.51 0.76 2.44
CA GLY A 17 -4.14 1.37 1.18
C GLY A 17 -3.40 2.68 1.38
N GLY A 18 -2.96 3.24 0.27
CA GLY A 18 -2.28 4.52 0.22
C GLY A 18 -2.32 5.07 -1.18
N GLY A 19 -2.15 6.37 -1.31
CA GLY A 19 -2.09 7.04 -2.60
C GLY A 19 -1.59 8.44 -2.40
N ASP A 20 -1.16 9.04 -3.49
CA ASP A 20 -0.75 10.42 -3.48
C ASP A 20 -1.12 11.06 -4.82
N PHE A 21 -1.13 12.38 -4.81
CA PHE A 21 -1.38 13.18 -5.98
C PHE A 21 -0.19 14.11 -6.20
N ASN A 22 0.59 13.83 -7.23
CA ASN A 22 1.64 14.75 -7.62
C ASN A 22 1.09 15.83 -8.57
N GLU A 23 1.31 17.09 -8.18
CA GLU A 23 1.12 18.26 -9.02
C GLU A 23 2.22 18.28 -10.11
N GLY A 24 1.91 17.66 -11.24
CA GLY A 24 2.82 17.57 -12.39
C GLY A 24 2.24 16.73 -13.53
N ARG A 25 2.88 16.81 -14.70
CA ARG A 25 2.60 15.92 -15.84
C ARG A 25 3.50 14.70 -15.74
N PHE A 26 2.91 13.57 -15.37
CA PHE A 26 3.50 12.25 -15.46
C PHE A 26 2.80 11.51 -16.59
N SER A 27 3.54 10.65 -17.28
CA SER A 27 2.95 9.62 -18.11
C SER A 27 2.23 8.57 -17.24
N VAL A 28 1.33 7.80 -17.85
CA VAL A 28 0.65 6.69 -17.16
C VAL A 28 1.67 5.69 -16.61
N LEU A 29 2.71 5.38 -17.38
CA LEU A 29 3.77 4.44 -16.97
C LEU A 29 4.52 4.92 -15.73
N GLU A 30 4.86 6.21 -15.66
CA GLU A 30 5.51 6.78 -14.48
C GLU A 30 4.60 6.71 -13.25
N ALA A 31 3.30 6.97 -13.41
CA ALA A 31 2.34 6.83 -12.31
C ALA A 31 2.19 5.37 -11.84
N GLU A 32 2.23 4.41 -12.76
CA GLU A 32 2.21 2.97 -12.43
C GLU A 32 3.48 2.53 -11.69
N CYS A 33 4.66 2.99 -12.12
CA CYS A 33 5.92 2.71 -11.42
C CYS A 33 5.92 3.26 -9.98
N ILE A 34 5.45 4.50 -9.80
CA ILE A 34 5.35 5.10 -8.47
C ILE A 34 4.33 4.34 -7.60
N ALA A 35 3.21 3.91 -8.17
CA ALA A 35 2.24 3.07 -7.46
C ALA A 35 2.85 1.73 -7.02
N LEU A 36 3.70 1.13 -7.86
CA LEU A 36 4.41 -0.12 -7.55
C LEU A 36 5.41 0.07 -6.41
N GLU A 37 6.22 1.12 -6.43
CA GLU A 37 7.14 1.40 -5.30
C GLU A 37 6.34 1.61 -4.00
N LYS A 38 5.21 2.31 -4.10
CA LYS A 38 4.35 2.57 -2.94
C LYS A 38 3.70 1.31 -2.39
N ILE A 39 3.37 0.30 -3.21
CA ILE A 39 2.81 -0.97 -2.70
C ILE A 39 3.79 -1.69 -1.79
N ILE A 40 5.09 -1.65 -2.14
CA ILE A 40 6.14 -2.31 -1.36
C ILE A 40 6.27 -1.63 0.01
N GLU A 41 6.31 -0.30 0.05
CA GLU A 41 6.34 0.44 1.32
C GLU A 41 5.13 0.19 2.21
N VAL A 42 3.93 0.18 1.61
CA VAL A 42 2.69 -0.07 2.37
C VAL A 42 2.64 -1.51 2.85
N ALA A 43 3.02 -2.48 2.01
CA ALA A 43 3.06 -3.89 2.38
C ALA A 43 4.09 -4.18 3.49
N ASP A 44 5.26 -3.56 3.45
CA ASP A 44 6.28 -3.68 4.50
C ASP A 44 5.77 -3.15 5.84
N LYS A 45 5.18 -1.94 5.85
CA LYS A 45 4.52 -1.39 7.04
C LYS A 45 3.39 -2.29 7.54
N PHE A 46 2.61 -2.86 6.63
CA PHE A 46 1.51 -3.73 6.96
C PHE A 46 2.00 -5.04 7.59
N TRP A 47 3.09 -5.62 7.09
CA TRP A 47 3.73 -6.79 7.67
C TRP A 47 4.27 -6.53 9.07
N VAL A 48 4.98 -5.42 9.26
CA VAL A 48 5.48 -5.01 10.58
C VAL A 48 4.32 -4.79 11.56
N MET A 49 3.24 -4.14 11.11
CA MET A 49 2.06 -3.90 11.94
C MET A 49 1.31 -5.20 12.29
N TRP A 50 1.22 -6.15 11.35
CA TRP A 50 0.66 -7.48 11.62
C TRP A 50 1.51 -8.27 12.60
N LEU A 51 2.83 -8.26 12.44
CA LEU A 51 3.75 -8.93 13.35
C LEU A 51 3.65 -8.35 14.77
N LEU A 52 3.63 -7.02 14.90
CA LEU A 52 3.41 -6.33 16.18
C LEU A 52 2.05 -6.67 16.80
N LYS A 53 0.99 -6.74 15.98
CA LYS A 53 -0.33 -7.11 16.45
C LYS A 53 -0.37 -8.56 16.96
N LEU A 54 0.33 -9.49 16.29
CA LEU A 54 0.48 -10.88 16.75
C LEU A 54 1.30 -11.00 18.04
N THR A 55 2.38 -10.22 18.20
CA THR A 55 3.20 -10.26 19.42
C THR A 55 2.56 -9.54 20.61
N MET A 56 1.77 -8.50 20.37
CA MET A 56 1.07 -7.75 21.43
C MET A 56 -0.25 -8.41 21.88
N LEU A 57 -0.91 -9.18 21.01
CA LEU A 57 -2.17 -9.86 21.35
C LEU A 57 -1.99 -11.26 21.92
N GLY A 58 -0.75 -11.68 22.21
CA GLY A 58 -0.41 -12.85 23.03
C GLY A 58 -1.37 -14.03 22.91
N TRP A 59 -1.11 -14.92 21.95
CA TRP A 59 -1.68 -16.27 21.96
C TRP A 59 -0.84 -17.14 22.90
#